data_AF-A0A4Y2H4E6-F1
#
_entry.id   AF-A0A4Y2H4E6-F1
#
_cell.length_a   1.000
_cell.length_b   1.000
_cell.length_c   1.000
_cell.angle_alpha   90.00
_cell.angle_beta   90.00
_cell.angle_gamma   90.00
#
_symmetry.space_group_name_H-M   'P 1'
#
loop_
_entity.id
_entity.type
_entity.pdbx_description
1 polymer ?
#
loop_
_entity_poly.entity_id
_entity_poly.type
_entity_poly.pdbx_seq_one_letter_code
_entity_poly.pdbx_strand_id
1 'polypeptide(L)'
;MRRDVTVKDLPRPEQAHVVINSAMISAVDELIRQNRRITTREIAVELSISKGTAHHIIHKKLGYGKVCAQSVPKHLSENQKTARIGVCLTQEFLH
;
A
#
# COMPACT_ATOMS: atom_id res chain seq x y z
N MET A 1 -28.14 -41.20 -27.87
CA MET A 1 -28.23 -39.87 -27.25
C MET A 1 -27.40 -39.88 -25.98
N ARG A 2 -26.19 -39.31 -25.98
CA ARG A 2 -25.40 -39.09 -24.77
C ARG A 2 -25.94 -37.82 -24.11
N ARG A 3 -26.29 -37.90 -22.81
CA ARG A 3 -26.71 -36.73 -22.05
C ARG A 3 -25.44 -36.05 -21.56
N ASP A 4 -25.13 -34.88 -22.12
CA ASP A 4 -24.05 -34.04 -21.61
C ASP A 4 -24.51 -33.42 -20.29
N VAL A 5 -24.06 -34.02 -19.18
CA VAL A 5 -24.24 -33.43 -17.85
C VAL A 5 -23.22 -32.32 -17.70
N THR A 6 -23.66 -31.07 -17.83
CA THR A 6 -22.84 -29.91 -17.48
C THR A 6 -22.73 -29.85 -15.96
N VAL A 7 -21.71 -30.51 -15.40
CA VAL A 7 -21.30 -30.32 -14.01
C VAL A 7 -20.79 -28.88 -13.88
N LYS A 8 -21.54 -28.05 -13.15
CA LYS A 8 -21.05 -26.72 -12.75
C LYS A 8 -19.98 -26.94 -11.70
N ASP A 9 -18.73 -26.60 -12.04
CA ASP A 9 -17.62 -26.66 -11.10
C ASP A 9 -17.89 -25.68 -9.95
N LEU A 10 -17.95 -26.18 -8.71
CA LEU A 10 -18.13 -25.35 -7.54
C LEU A 10 -16.81 -24.61 -7.26
N PRO A 11 -16.87 -23.37 -6.74
CA PRO A 11 -15.65 -22.69 -6.33
C PRO A 11 -14.90 -23.57 -5.34
N ARG A 12 -13.65 -23.90 -5.69
CA ARG A 12 -12.77 -24.72 -4.87
C ARG A 12 -12.69 -24.08 -3.47
N PRO A 13 -12.80 -24.85 -2.38
CA PRO A 13 -12.62 -24.30 -1.04
C PRO A 13 -11.27 -23.57 -0.99
N GLU A 14 -11.31 -22.25 -0.80
CA GLU A 14 -10.08 -21.48 -0.65
C GLU A 14 -9.30 -22.07 0.53
N GLN A 15 -8.04 -22.39 0.28
CA GLN A 15 -7.18 -23.00 1.27
C GLN A 15 -7.15 -22.10 2.51
N ALA A 16 -7.52 -22.68 3.65
CA ALA A 16 -7.85 -21.93 4.86
C ALA A 16 -6.76 -20.89 5.18
N HIS A 17 -7.20 -19.64 5.25
CA HIS A 17 -6.47 -18.43 5.64
C HIS A 17 -6.06 -18.50 7.12
N VAL A 18 -5.31 -19.53 7.51
CA VAL A 18 -4.91 -19.77 8.90
C VAL A 18 -3.61 -19.03 9.23
N VAL A 19 -2.83 -18.63 8.21
CA VAL A 19 -1.51 -18.01 8.42
C VAL A 19 -1.56 -16.47 8.49
N ILE A 20 -2.64 -15.81 8.04
CA ILE A 20 -2.76 -14.35 8.09
C ILE A 20 -3.76 -13.98 9.19
N ASN A 21 -3.25 -13.71 10.39
CA ASN A 21 -4.08 -13.22 11.49
C ASN A 21 -4.30 -11.70 11.40
N SER A 22 -5.36 -11.18 12.01
CA SER A 22 -5.62 -9.75 12.13
C SER A 22 -4.45 -9.01 12.79
N ALA A 23 -3.79 -9.62 13.78
CA ALA A 23 -2.60 -9.08 14.42
C ALA A 23 -1.45 -8.84 13.41
N MET A 24 -1.23 -9.75 12.46
CA MET A 24 -0.19 -9.59 11.44
C MET A 24 -0.55 -8.48 10.45
N ILE A 25 -1.83 -8.36 10.09
CA ILE A 25 -2.30 -7.28 9.23
C ILE A 25 -2.05 -5.92 9.91
N SER A 26 -2.37 -5.81 11.19
CA SER A 26 -2.11 -4.59 11.98
C SER A 26 -0.62 -4.27 12.10
N ALA A 27 0.23 -5.28 12.34
CA ALA A 27 1.68 -5.08 12.41
C ALA A 27 2.26 -4.59 11.08
N VAL A 28 1.79 -5.14 9.95
CA VAL A 28 2.18 -4.65 8.61
C VAL A 28 1.72 -3.20 8.40
N ASP A 29 0.48 -2.87 8.76
CA ASP A 29 -0.03 -1.51 8.62
C ASP A 29 0.77 -0.50 9.47
N GLU A 30 1.11 -0.86 10.71
CA GLU A 30 1.93 -0.03 11.59
C GLU A 30 3.31 0.25 10.99
N LEU A 31 4.02 -0.79 10.50
CA LEU A 31 5.31 -0.63 9.85
C LEU A 31 5.25 0.31 8.63
N ILE A 32 4.19 0.20 7.82
CA ILE A 32 3.98 1.09 6.67
C ILE A 32 3.68 2.52 7.13
N ARG A 33 2.92 2.71 8.21
CA ARG A 33 2.61 4.04 8.77
C ARG A 33 3.84 4.72 9.35
N GLN A 34 4.72 3.96 10.01
CA GLN A 34 5.99 4.45 10.56
C GLN A 34 6.98 4.83 9.44
N ASN A 35 7.11 4.00 8.41
CA ASN A 35 7.98 4.28 7.27
C ASN A 35 7.24 4.04 5.94
N ARG A 36 6.74 5.13 5.36
CA ARG A 36 6.02 5.10 4.06
C ARG A 36 6.88 4.63 2.88
N ARG A 37 8.19 4.50 3.04
CA ARG A 37 9.12 3.99 2.01
C ARG A 37 9.59 2.56 2.27
N ILE A 38 9.06 1.89 3.29
CA ILE A 38 9.42 0.51 3.61
C ILE A 38 9.09 -0.41 2.43
N THR A 39 9.98 -1.34 2.15
CA THR A 39 9.84 -2.31 1.07
C THR A 39 9.18 -3.60 1.57
N THR A 40 8.53 -4.32 0.65
CA THR A 40 7.94 -5.63 0.95
C THR A 40 8.96 -6.64 1.47
N ARG A 41 10.25 -6.51 1.09
CA ARG A 41 11.31 -7.38 1.58
C ARG A 41 11.68 -7.07 3.02
N GLU A 42 11.77 -5.80 3.39
CA GLU A 42 12.03 -5.39 4.78
C GLU A 42 10.91 -5.86 5.70
N ILE A 43 9.63 -5.67 5.30
CA ILE A 43 8.48 -6.19 6.06
C ILE A 43 8.55 -7.72 6.21
N ALA A 44 8.93 -8.44 5.15
CA ALA A 44 9.04 -9.89 5.18
C ALA A 44 10.12 -10.37 6.17
N VAL A 45 11.25 -9.65 6.24
CA VAL A 45 12.32 -9.94 7.20
C VAL A 45 11.88 -9.59 8.63
N GLU A 46 11.33 -8.40 8.84
CA GLU A 46 10.91 -7.90 10.16
C GLU A 46 9.89 -8.83 10.83
N LEU A 47 8.90 -9.27 10.06
CA LEU A 47 7.81 -10.12 10.55
C LEU A 47 8.08 -11.63 10.36
N SER A 48 9.27 -11.99 9.85
CA SER A 48 9.65 -13.39 9.56
C SER A 48 8.62 -14.14 8.72
N ILE A 49 8.08 -13.47 7.69
CA ILE A 49 7.09 -14.04 6.76
C ILE A 49 7.65 -14.16 5.35
N SER A 50 6.98 -14.97 4.52
CA SER A 50 7.32 -15.03 3.11
C SER A 50 7.04 -13.69 2.41
N LYS A 51 7.88 -13.34 1.43
CA LYS A 51 7.66 -12.16 0.56
C LYS A 51 6.28 -12.19 -0.10
N GLY A 52 5.79 -13.37 -0.48
CA GLY A 52 4.48 -13.55 -1.10
C GLY A 52 3.34 -13.22 -0.14
N THR A 53 3.45 -13.64 1.12
CA THR A 53 2.50 -13.32 2.19
C THR A 53 2.49 -11.82 2.46
N ALA A 54 3.66 -11.19 2.61
CA ALA A 54 3.77 -9.75 2.80
C ALA A 54 3.11 -8.99 1.62
N HIS A 55 3.40 -9.40 0.38
CA HIS A 55 2.80 -8.81 -0.82
C HIS A 55 1.28 -8.96 -0.84
N HIS A 56 0.76 -10.14 -0.48
CA HIS A 56 -0.68 -10.38 -0.40
C HIS A 56 -1.35 -9.49 0.66
N ILE A 57 -0.75 -9.36 1.85
CA ILE A 57 -1.29 -8.50 2.91
C ILE A 57 -1.33 -7.04 2.45
N ILE A 58 -0.22 -6.52 1.91
CA ILE A 58 -0.11 -5.13 1.46
C ILE A 58 -1.15 -4.80 0.38
N HIS A 59 -1.27 -5.63 -0.66
CA HIS A 59 -2.10 -5.29 -1.82
C HIS A 59 -3.53 -5.80 -1.73
N LYS A 60 -3.77 -6.98 -1.14
CA LYS A 60 -5.12 -7.60 -1.10
C LYS A 60 -5.86 -7.33 0.19
N LYS A 61 -5.17 -7.22 1.32
CA LYS A 61 -5.82 -6.97 2.63
C LYS A 61 -5.87 -5.49 2.98
N LEU A 62 -4.76 -4.78 2.81
CA LEU A 62 -4.65 -3.37 3.14
C LEU A 62 -4.93 -2.44 1.94
N GLY A 63 -4.84 -2.95 0.70
CA GLY A 63 -5.11 -2.17 -0.50
C GLY A 63 -4.06 -1.12 -0.84
N TYR A 64 -2.86 -1.19 -0.25
CA TYR A 64 -1.79 -0.24 -0.53
C TYR A 64 -1.24 -0.40 -1.95
N GLY A 65 -1.01 0.72 -2.62
CA GLY A 65 -0.33 0.82 -3.90
C GLY A 65 0.98 1.60 -3.78
N LYS A 66 2.00 1.22 -4.55
CA LYS A 66 3.22 2.01 -4.63
C LYS A 66 2.97 3.22 -5.53
N VAL A 67 3.09 4.42 -4.98
CA VAL A 67 3.10 5.66 -5.74
C VAL A 67 4.55 6.06 -5.99
N CYS A 68 4.91 6.33 -7.25
CA CYS A 68 6.22 6.90 -7.57
C CYS A 68 6.29 8.32 -7.01
N ALA A 69 7.31 8.62 -6.20
CA ALA A 69 7.51 9.97 -5.71
C ALA A 69 7.77 10.92 -6.88
N GLN A 70 6.95 11.96 -7.01
CA GLN A 70 7.23 13.05 -7.94
C GLN A 70 8.51 13.78 -7.47
N SER A 71 9.33 14.23 -8.41
CA SER A 71 10.56 14.97 -8.11
C SER A 71 10.23 16.32 -7.47
N VAL A 72 10.10 16.36 -6.15
CA VAL A 72 9.90 17.58 -5.37
C VAL A 72 11.25 18.02 -4.78
N PRO A 73 11.64 19.31 -4.93
CA PRO A 73 12.78 19.86 -4.21
C PRO A 73 12.60 19.70 -2.70
N LYS A 74 13.42 18.85 -2.07
CA LYS A 74 13.29 18.50 -0.65
C LYS A 74 13.84 19.58 0.30
N HIS A 75 14.83 20.35 -0.16
CA HIS A 75 15.51 21.32 0.67
C HIS A 75 15.21 22.73 0.18
N LEU A 76 14.09 23.27 0.64
CA LEU A 76 13.75 24.67 0.42
C LEU A 76 14.34 25.50 1.56
N SER A 77 15.03 26.59 1.21
CA SER A 77 15.42 27.58 2.22
C SER A 77 14.18 28.26 2.79
N GLU A 78 14.29 28.82 4.01
CA GLU A 78 13.18 29.57 4.62
C GLU A 78 12.68 30.70 3.71
N ASN A 79 13.59 31.43 3.07
CA ASN A 79 13.23 32.48 2.11
C ASN A 79 12.43 31.92 0.91
N GLN A 80 12.78 30.74 0.40
CA GLN A 80 12.04 30.09 -0.68
C GLN A 80 10.65 29.62 -0.23
N LYS A 81 10.50 29.16 1.02
CA LYS A 81 9.21 28.79 1.59
C LYS A 81 8.32 30.02 1.74
N THR A 82 8.84 31.10 2.32
CA THR A 82 8.11 32.37 2.49
C THR A 82 7.69 32.97 1.15
N ALA A 83 8.58 32.96 0.15
CA ALA A 83 8.24 33.42 -1.20
C ALA A 83 7.10 32.59 -1.82
N ARG A 84 7.12 31.25 -1.65
CA ARG A 84 6.03 30.37 -2.13
C ARG A 84 4.69 30.66 -1.45
N ILE A 85 4.70 30.88 -0.13
CA ILE A 85 3.50 31.26 0.61
C ILE A 85 2.98 32.62 0.13
N GLY A 86 3.88 33.60 -0.05
CA GLY A 86 3.55 34.93 -0.56
C GLY A 86 2.85 34.88 -1.91
N VAL A 87 3.38 34.14 -2.89
CA VAL A 87 2.75 33.96 -4.20
C VAL A 87 1.33 33.40 -4.07
N CYS A 88 1.14 32.36 -3.25
CA CYS A 88 -0.17 31.73 -3.06
C CYS A 88 -1.19 32.69 -2.43
N LEU A 89 -0.78 33.47 -1.44
CA LEU A 89 -1.66 34.44 -0.77
C LEU A 89 -1.95 35.67 -1.63
N THR A 90 -1.01 36.10 -2.47
CA THR A 90 -1.23 37.23 -3.40
C THR A 90 -2.07 36.85 -4.61
N GLN A 91 -2.06 35.58 -5.02
CA GLN A 91 -2.81 35.11 -6.18
C GLN A 91 -4.32 34.97 -5.89
N GLU A 92 -4.73 34.89 -4.62
CA GLU A 92 -6.14 34.96 -4.21
C GLU A 92 -6.77 36.34 -4.48
N PHE A 93 -5.98 37.37 -4.77
CA PHE A 93 -6.47 38.73 -5.04
C PHE A 93 -6.56 39.08 -6.53
N LEU A 94 -6.27 38.14 -7.44
CA LEU A 94 -6.24 38.39 -8.89
C LEU A 94 -7.28 37.60 -9.68
N HIS A 95 -8.28 37.04 -9.02
CA HIS A 95 -9.47 36.44 -9.61
C HIS A 95 -10.76 37.05 -9.04
#